data_AF-A0AAU8VJ16-F1
#
_entry.id   AF-A0AAU8VJ16-F1
#
_cell.length_a   1.000
_cell.length_b   1.000
_cell.length_c   1.000
_cell.angle_alpha   90.00
_cell.angle_beta   90.00
_cell.angle_gamma   90.00
#
_symmetry.space_group_name_H-M   'P 1'
#
loop_
_entity.id
_entity.type
_entity.pdbx_description
1 polymer ?
#
loop_
_entity_poly.entity_id
_entity_poly.type
_entity_poly.pdbx_seq_one_letter_code
_entity_poly.pdbx_strand_id
1 'polypeptide(L)'
;MGDKVVPNMKNFDGTDVLEPKNWIIVKERGTGSVTNNGKGKAKYSLGSNKTDTGTVTLADKSWTGENKITFENTSIKGVGSDKVMFANQTLDTPNGMSDTTITFKGNNFLYEDGGKSRADEKDAVHFQKNLHRIPGNPSADIISHTKFVSEPGSALNMYVKSGPGKSRGIGVTQYKESVFYAGKKYYINQTEMEFRGAVNIKLERGNQNRSEHYGVFGNNTTVKGNGIGEPEGSYNKINFYSDVKIDVKPVLDENGKQVAIGDAINIDGKYTHVGISGDGKVQIDGDIHVLNGGTIDLNLKNKDSYINGEIHIGKLNYGGDPDGDQSNPDNQPSGQKLFEENRDDPDPEKNTTKLTLNMSNGARWNATNTSKINDLAIDNEAEITFGSDKRFINISTGTLKGNGIFHMSGDIAGNKSDRLIIRKSSEGHHQITYKDNGAAKTTGNESLLL
;
A
#
# COMPACT_ATOMS: atom_id res chain seq x y z
N MET A 1 18.54 8.91 20.30
CA MET A 1 17.54 7.83 20.23
C MET A 1 16.68 7.83 21.47
N GLY A 2 15.42 7.39 21.36
CA GLY A 2 14.45 7.19 22.45
C GLY A 2 14.84 6.21 23.55
N ASP A 3 14.09 6.19 24.65
CA ASP A 3 14.20 5.12 25.67
C ASP A 3 12.93 4.25 25.74
N LYS A 4 11.87 4.59 24.98
CA LYS A 4 10.59 3.88 25.02
C LYS A 4 10.39 3.02 23.77
N VAL A 5 10.28 1.71 23.98
CA VAL A 5 9.96 0.73 22.93
C VAL A 5 8.54 0.92 22.43
N VAL A 6 8.37 0.96 21.11
CA VAL A 6 7.07 0.85 20.45
C VAL A 6 6.69 -0.62 20.40
N PRO A 7 5.60 -1.05 21.06
CA PRO A 7 5.21 -2.45 21.07
C PRO A 7 4.99 -2.98 19.65
N ASN A 8 5.44 -4.22 19.42
CA ASN A 8 5.22 -4.99 18.20
C ASN A 8 5.87 -4.44 16.91
N MET A 9 6.57 -3.31 16.95
CA MET A 9 7.22 -2.72 15.78
C MET A 9 8.74 -2.93 15.82
N LYS A 10 9.32 -3.40 14.71
CA LYS A 10 10.75 -3.70 14.59
C LYS A 10 11.37 -2.89 13.46
N ASN A 11 12.63 -2.49 13.64
CA ASN A 11 13.47 -1.93 12.59
C ASN A 11 13.75 -2.99 11.50
N PHE A 12 14.46 -2.57 10.46
CA PHE A 12 14.85 -3.40 9.31
C PHE A 12 15.79 -4.55 9.67
N ASP A 13 16.55 -4.41 10.76
CA ASP A 13 17.46 -5.41 11.33
C ASP A 13 16.82 -6.28 12.43
N GLY A 14 15.52 -6.07 12.73
CA GLY A 14 14.80 -6.80 13.76
C GLY A 14 14.91 -6.21 15.18
N THR A 15 15.66 -5.13 15.38
CA THR A 15 15.74 -4.42 16.67
C THR A 15 14.44 -3.64 16.96
N ASP A 16 14.22 -3.26 18.22
CA ASP A 16 13.03 -2.49 18.62
C ASP A 16 13.02 -1.07 18.06
N VAL A 17 11.85 -0.62 17.59
CA VAL A 17 11.64 0.80 17.25
C VAL A 17 11.50 1.59 18.55
N LEU A 18 12.25 2.70 18.66
CA LEU A 18 12.26 3.57 19.84
C LEU A 18 11.61 4.92 19.53
N GLU A 19 10.66 5.35 20.39
CA GLU A 19 10.01 6.66 20.26
C GLU A 19 11.02 7.82 20.44
N PRO A 20 11.00 8.90 19.63
CA PRO A 20 11.96 9.99 19.76
C PRO A 20 11.89 10.71 21.14
N LYS A 21 13.04 11.19 21.64
CA LYS A 21 13.19 11.82 22.98
C LYS A 21 12.62 13.24 23.10
N ASN A 22 12.14 13.88 22.03
CA ASN A 22 12.01 15.34 22.03
C ASN A 22 10.56 15.82 22.17
N TRP A 23 9.76 15.63 21.12
CA TRP A 23 8.41 16.20 21.03
C TRP A 23 7.36 15.11 20.93
N ILE A 24 6.34 15.20 21.78
CA ILE A 24 5.16 14.33 21.71
C ILE A 24 3.91 15.19 21.56
N ILE A 25 3.16 14.94 20.49
CA ILE A 25 1.83 15.52 20.23
C ILE A 25 0.80 14.43 20.49
N VAL A 26 -0.18 14.69 21.35
CA VAL A 26 -1.25 13.73 21.67
C VAL A 26 -2.60 14.43 21.61
N LYS A 27 -3.58 13.82 20.94
CA LYS A 27 -4.99 14.22 21.01
C LYS A 27 -5.80 13.21 21.83
N GLU A 28 -6.24 13.65 23.00
CA GLU A 28 -7.14 12.93 23.90
C GLU A 28 -8.52 13.61 23.85
N ARG A 29 -9.50 12.97 23.17
CA ARG A 29 -10.92 13.37 23.07
C ARG A 29 -11.16 14.90 23.07
N GLY A 30 -11.17 15.51 21.90
CA GLY A 30 -11.49 16.93 21.71
C GLY A 30 -10.46 17.93 22.27
N THR A 31 -9.44 17.47 23.02
CA THR A 31 -8.35 18.32 23.52
C THR A 31 -6.98 17.79 23.08
N GLY A 32 -6.10 18.70 22.65
CA GLY A 32 -4.73 18.41 22.24
C GLY A 32 -3.71 18.78 23.33
N SER A 33 -2.56 18.12 23.33
CA SER A 33 -1.41 18.54 24.14
C SER A 33 -0.11 18.33 23.37
N VAL A 34 0.85 19.24 23.59
CA VAL A 34 2.20 19.16 23.06
C VAL A 34 3.17 19.16 24.23
N THR A 35 3.95 18.10 24.36
CA THR A 35 4.96 17.99 25.41
C THR A 35 6.34 18.05 24.79
N ASN A 36 7.17 18.97 25.29
CA ASN A 36 8.61 18.93 25.07
C ASN A 36 9.24 18.32 26.31
N ASN A 37 9.96 17.21 26.15
CA ASN A 37 10.54 16.46 27.26
C ASN A 37 11.57 17.25 28.10
N GLY A 38 11.97 18.46 27.68
CA GLY A 38 12.83 19.36 28.45
C GLY A 38 12.13 20.53 29.18
N LYS A 39 10.84 20.84 28.92
CA LYS A 39 10.18 22.07 29.44
C LYS A 39 8.73 21.92 29.92
N GLY A 40 8.28 20.69 30.20
CA GLY A 40 6.93 20.42 30.70
C GLY A 40 5.86 20.40 29.60
N LYS A 41 4.59 20.17 29.98
CA LYS A 41 3.46 20.05 29.04
C LYS A 41 2.93 21.44 28.67
N ALA A 42 2.95 21.78 27.38
CA ALA A 42 2.17 22.89 26.85
C ALA A 42 0.83 22.36 26.32
N LYS A 43 -0.29 22.84 26.88
CA LYS A 43 -1.61 22.51 26.34
C LYS A 43 -1.92 23.47 25.20
N TYR A 44 -2.20 22.94 24.00
CA TYR A 44 -2.72 23.71 22.87
C TYR A 44 -4.03 23.07 22.41
N SER A 45 -5.06 23.88 22.19
CA SER A 45 -6.33 23.40 21.66
C SER A 45 -6.20 23.17 20.15
N LEU A 46 -6.08 21.91 19.74
CA LEU A 46 -6.18 21.53 18.33
C LEU A 46 -7.67 21.59 17.93
N GLY A 47 -7.98 22.44 16.94
CA GLY A 47 -9.29 23.07 16.70
C GLY A 47 -10.45 22.20 16.22
N SER A 48 -10.57 20.95 16.66
CA SER A 48 -11.78 20.15 16.39
C SER A 48 -12.11 19.23 17.56
N ASN A 49 -13.29 19.45 18.14
CA ASN A 49 -13.94 18.51 19.07
C ASN A 49 -14.43 17.23 18.35
N LYS A 50 -14.38 17.16 17.02
CA LYS A 50 -14.81 15.99 16.27
C LYS A 50 -13.76 14.89 16.32
N THR A 51 -14.19 13.68 16.67
CA THR A 51 -13.33 12.49 16.80
C THR A 51 -12.96 11.85 15.47
N ASP A 52 -13.75 12.13 14.42
CA ASP A 52 -13.54 11.71 13.02
C ASP A 52 -12.35 12.42 12.32
N THR A 53 -11.70 13.36 13.01
CA THR A 53 -10.54 14.09 12.52
C THR A 53 -9.22 13.49 12.99
N GLY A 54 -8.11 13.98 12.43
CA GLY A 54 -6.77 13.61 12.83
C GLY A 54 -6.31 14.23 14.15
N THR A 55 -5.29 13.63 14.77
CA THR A 55 -4.50 14.31 15.82
C THR A 55 -3.92 15.61 15.28
N VAL A 56 -3.32 15.57 14.10
CA VAL A 56 -3.01 16.75 13.28
C VAL A 56 -4.03 16.80 12.14
N THR A 57 -4.77 17.89 12.04
CA THR A 57 -5.74 18.12 10.97
C THR A 57 -5.30 19.30 10.11
N LEU A 58 -5.28 19.09 8.79
CA LEU A 58 -4.94 20.08 7.79
C LEU A 58 -6.22 20.48 7.04
N ALA A 59 -6.73 21.66 7.38
CA ALA A 59 -7.88 22.28 6.76
C ALA A 59 -7.77 23.79 7.00
N ASP A 60 -7.33 24.55 5.99
CA ASP A 60 -7.11 26.00 6.10
C ASP A 60 -8.21 26.84 5.46
N LYS A 61 -9.24 26.20 4.89
CA LYS A 61 -10.41 26.86 4.28
C LYS A 61 -9.99 27.92 3.25
N SER A 62 -8.93 27.64 2.51
CA SER A 62 -8.42 28.51 1.46
C SER A 62 -7.96 27.65 0.28
N TRP A 63 -8.00 28.22 -0.92
CA TRP A 63 -7.35 27.67 -2.12
C TRP A 63 -6.21 28.59 -2.60
N THR A 64 -5.87 29.59 -1.79
CA THR A 64 -4.79 30.54 -2.04
C THR A 64 -3.82 30.56 -0.89
N GLY A 65 -2.53 30.64 -1.19
CA GLY A 65 -1.47 30.64 -0.20
C GLY A 65 -0.75 29.29 -0.13
N GLU A 66 0.15 29.19 0.84
CA GLU A 66 1.05 28.06 0.99
C GLU A 66 1.21 27.72 2.47
N ASN A 67 1.01 26.45 2.82
CA ASN A 67 1.27 25.93 4.15
C ASN A 67 2.58 25.13 4.12
N LYS A 68 3.52 25.49 5.00
CA LYS A 68 4.77 24.76 5.20
C LYS A 68 4.86 24.26 6.62
N ILE A 69 4.85 22.95 6.81
CA ILE A 69 4.82 22.31 8.11
C ILE A 69 6.01 21.36 8.21
N THR A 70 6.82 21.48 9.25
CA THR A 70 7.96 20.59 9.51
C THR A 70 7.80 19.89 10.85
N PHE A 71 7.90 18.57 10.83
CA PHE A 71 8.03 17.73 12.02
C PHE A 71 9.45 17.20 12.10
N GLU A 72 10.14 17.52 13.19
CA GLU A 72 11.50 17.05 13.42
C GLU A 72 11.56 16.28 14.73
N ASN A 73 12.03 15.03 14.67
CA ASN A 73 12.17 14.16 15.83
C ASN A 73 10.91 14.10 16.70
N THR A 74 9.74 13.98 16.06
CA THR A 74 8.43 14.11 16.70
C THR A 74 7.68 12.78 16.76
N SER A 75 6.99 12.53 17.87
CA SER A 75 5.98 11.48 17.99
C SER A 75 4.59 12.11 18.02
N ILE A 76 3.71 11.69 17.10
CA ILE A 76 2.32 12.14 17.01
C ILE A 76 1.42 10.94 17.31
N LYS A 77 0.53 11.09 18.30
CA LYS A 77 -0.28 9.99 18.84
C LYS A 77 -1.77 10.30 18.82
N GLY A 78 -2.51 9.51 18.06
CA GLY A 78 -3.95 9.44 18.09
C GLY A 78 -4.44 8.40 19.10
N VAL A 79 -5.08 8.88 20.16
CA VAL A 79 -5.68 8.05 21.21
C VAL A 79 -7.20 8.20 21.24
N GLY A 80 -7.70 9.41 20.96
CA GLY A 80 -9.13 9.70 20.83
C GLY A 80 -9.55 10.22 19.45
N SER A 81 -8.64 10.19 18.47
CA SER A 81 -8.90 10.51 17.06
C SER A 81 -9.15 9.23 16.27
N ASP A 82 -9.53 9.40 15.00
CA ASP A 82 -9.62 8.29 14.05
C ASP A 82 -8.43 8.22 13.10
N LYS A 83 -7.60 9.26 13.10
CA LYS A 83 -6.41 9.36 12.26
C LYS A 83 -5.28 10.04 13.06
N VAL A 84 -4.02 9.77 12.74
CA VAL A 84 -2.91 10.56 13.31
C VAL A 84 -2.77 11.87 12.55
N MET A 85 -2.62 11.80 11.24
CA MET A 85 -2.62 12.96 10.34
C MET A 85 -3.77 12.86 9.36
N PHE A 86 -4.54 13.93 9.26
CA PHE A 86 -5.70 14.00 8.38
C PHE A 86 -5.70 15.31 7.59
N ALA A 87 -5.69 15.23 6.27
CA ALA A 87 -5.98 16.38 5.41
C ALA A 87 -7.32 16.13 4.74
N ASN A 88 -8.26 17.07 4.88
CA ASN A 88 -9.59 16.89 4.30
C ASN A 88 -10.16 18.20 3.77
N GLN A 89 -10.43 18.22 2.46
CA GLN A 89 -10.97 19.36 1.75
C GLN A 89 -12.44 19.66 2.05
N THR A 90 -13.17 18.71 2.63
CA THR A 90 -14.63 18.80 2.87
C THR A 90 -14.99 18.98 4.34
N LEU A 91 -14.02 18.98 5.26
CA LEU A 91 -14.26 19.08 6.70
C LEU A 91 -15.14 20.27 7.08
N ASP A 92 -14.88 21.41 6.44
CA ASP A 92 -15.62 22.66 6.58
C ASP A 92 -15.80 23.27 5.18
N THR A 93 -16.76 22.76 4.43
CA THR A 93 -17.19 23.35 3.15
C THR A 93 -17.58 24.82 3.35
N PRO A 94 -17.29 25.72 2.38
CA PRO A 94 -16.96 25.45 0.96
C PRO A 94 -15.49 25.57 0.53
N ASN A 95 -14.52 25.82 1.43
CA ASN A 95 -13.35 26.60 1.02
C ASN A 95 -12.05 25.85 0.66
N GLY A 96 -12.07 24.54 0.41
CA GLY A 96 -10.89 23.81 -0.10
C GLY A 96 -9.69 23.77 0.86
N MET A 97 -8.52 23.45 0.30
CA MET A 97 -7.23 23.42 1.01
C MET A 97 -6.12 24.01 0.14
N SER A 98 -5.31 24.92 0.67
CA SER A 98 -4.22 25.57 -0.09
C SER A 98 -3.07 24.60 -0.33
N ASP A 99 -2.13 25.00 -1.20
CA ASP A 99 -0.91 24.22 -1.41
C ASP A 99 -0.22 23.97 -0.07
N THR A 100 0.10 22.72 0.21
CA THR A 100 0.54 22.29 1.53
C THR A 100 1.72 21.35 1.40
N THR A 101 2.86 21.75 1.96
CA THR A 101 4.06 20.92 2.09
C THR A 101 4.25 20.51 3.54
N ILE A 102 4.35 19.21 3.77
CA ILE A 102 4.66 18.59 5.06
C ILE A 102 6.03 17.93 4.94
N THR A 103 6.94 18.25 5.86
CA THR A 103 8.31 17.73 5.87
C THR A 103 8.60 17.02 7.17
N PHE A 104 9.14 15.81 7.09
CA PHE A 104 9.63 15.01 8.21
C PHE A 104 11.16 14.97 8.21
N LYS A 105 11.75 15.30 9.36
CA LYS A 105 13.21 15.32 9.60
C LYS A 105 13.58 14.46 10.80
N GLY A 106 14.70 13.74 10.71
CA GLY A 106 15.15 12.87 11.79
C GLY A 106 14.18 11.71 12.04
N ASN A 107 14.08 11.23 13.28
CA ASN A 107 13.27 10.06 13.61
C ASN A 107 11.86 10.44 14.08
N ASN A 108 10.84 10.14 13.28
CA ASN A 108 9.46 10.50 13.54
C ASN A 108 8.58 9.26 13.71
N PHE A 109 7.55 9.40 14.53
CA PHE A 109 6.64 8.32 14.88
C PHE A 109 5.18 8.76 14.82
N LEU A 110 4.37 8.08 14.02
CA LEU A 110 2.92 8.26 13.93
C LEU A 110 2.25 7.03 14.56
N TYR A 111 1.43 7.23 15.58
CA TYR A 111 0.84 6.16 16.37
C TYR A 111 -0.68 6.34 16.51
N GLU A 112 -1.45 5.31 16.15
CA GLU A 112 -2.90 5.28 16.33
C GLU A 112 -3.32 4.06 17.17
N ASP A 113 -4.02 4.29 18.29
CA ASP A 113 -4.54 3.24 19.17
C ASP A 113 -6.05 3.02 18.95
N GLY A 114 -6.40 2.15 18.00
CA GLY A 114 -7.79 1.78 17.72
C GLY A 114 -8.53 1.09 18.87
N GLY A 115 -7.84 0.70 19.95
CA GLY A 115 -8.49 0.07 21.12
C GLY A 115 -9.35 1.03 21.97
N LYS A 116 -9.24 2.35 21.77
CA LYS A 116 -9.86 3.38 22.64
C LYS A 116 -10.90 4.27 21.97
N SER A 117 -11.00 4.24 20.64
CA SER A 117 -12.02 4.96 19.87
C SER A 117 -12.94 3.95 19.17
N ARG A 118 -14.24 4.30 19.05
CA ARG A 118 -15.28 3.41 18.49
C ARG A 118 -15.35 3.43 16.96
N ALA A 119 -14.52 4.23 16.29
CA ALA A 119 -14.62 4.37 14.84
C ALA A 119 -14.09 3.16 14.08
N ASP A 120 -14.72 2.92 12.95
CA ASP A 120 -14.44 1.78 12.07
C ASP A 120 -13.09 1.92 11.35
N GLU A 121 -12.70 3.14 10.95
CA GLU A 121 -11.50 3.42 10.17
C GLU A 121 -10.39 4.07 11.01
N LYS A 122 -9.16 3.52 10.95
CA LYS A 122 -7.97 4.02 11.65
C LYS A 122 -6.76 4.18 10.75
N ASP A 123 -6.21 5.39 10.62
CA ASP A 123 -5.06 5.61 9.73
C ASP A 123 -3.93 6.41 10.37
N ALA A 124 -2.69 6.15 9.98
CA ALA A 124 -1.57 7.02 10.34
C ALA A 124 -1.60 8.32 9.52
N VAL A 125 -1.68 8.22 8.19
CA VAL A 125 -1.82 9.38 7.30
C VAL A 125 -3.02 9.16 6.38
N HIS A 126 -3.96 10.09 6.35
CA HIS A 126 -5.06 10.06 5.39
C HIS A 126 -5.31 11.44 4.78
N PHE A 127 -5.18 11.51 3.45
CA PHE A 127 -5.58 12.65 2.64
C PHE A 127 -6.89 12.34 1.91
N GLN A 128 -7.96 13.01 2.29
CA GLN A 128 -9.28 12.91 1.69
C GLN A 128 -9.56 14.15 0.84
N LYS A 129 -9.46 13.99 -0.48
CA LYS A 129 -9.57 15.07 -1.47
C LYS A 129 -10.74 14.81 -2.43
N ASN A 130 -11.96 14.86 -1.88
CA ASN A 130 -13.21 14.57 -2.62
C ASN A 130 -13.98 15.83 -3.04
N LEU A 131 -13.44 17.03 -2.79
CA LEU A 131 -14.09 18.25 -3.24
C LEU A 131 -13.89 18.38 -4.76
N HIS A 132 -14.95 18.15 -5.54
CA HIS A 132 -14.88 18.24 -7.00
C HIS A 132 -15.36 19.59 -7.53
N ARG A 133 -16.46 20.14 -7.01
CA ARG A 133 -17.03 21.41 -7.48
C ARG A 133 -16.45 22.60 -6.73
N ILE A 134 -16.09 23.62 -7.50
CA ILE A 134 -15.69 24.92 -6.99
C ILE A 134 -16.95 25.80 -6.81
N PRO A 135 -17.25 26.29 -5.61
CA PRO A 135 -18.29 27.30 -5.42
C PRO A 135 -17.99 28.56 -6.24
N GLY A 136 -19.00 29.13 -6.89
CA GLY A 136 -18.87 30.46 -7.54
C GLY A 136 -18.38 30.48 -8.99
N ASN A 137 -18.32 29.34 -9.69
CA ASN A 137 -18.02 29.24 -11.13
C ASN A 137 -16.73 29.98 -11.54
N PRO A 138 -15.56 29.51 -11.08
CA PRO A 138 -14.28 30.16 -11.33
C PRO A 138 -13.95 30.20 -12.83
N SER A 139 -13.10 31.13 -13.23
CA SER A 139 -12.64 31.29 -14.62
C SER A 139 -11.71 30.16 -15.08
N ALA A 140 -11.10 29.43 -14.15
CA ALA A 140 -10.15 28.35 -14.41
C ALA A 140 -10.27 27.22 -13.38
N ASP A 141 -9.67 26.08 -13.70
CA ASP A 141 -9.49 24.98 -12.77
C ASP A 141 -8.55 25.40 -11.62
N ILE A 142 -8.80 24.90 -10.41
CA ILE A 142 -7.99 25.23 -9.22
C ILE A 142 -7.13 24.02 -8.87
N ILE A 143 -5.82 24.21 -8.81
CA ILE A 143 -4.90 23.16 -8.37
C ILE A 143 -4.92 23.08 -6.85
N SER A 144 -5.19 21.89 -6.32
CA SER A 144 -5.02 21.56 -4.91
C SER A 144 -3.85 20.62 -4.78
N HIS A 145 -2.68 21.18 -4.50
CA HIS A 145 -1.44 20.44 -4.38
C HIS A 145 -1.12 20.12 -2.91
N THR A 146 -0.62 18.92 -2.67
CA THR A 146 -0.19 18.49 -1.34
C THR A 146 1.07 17.64 -1.48
N LYS A 147 2.15 18.11 -0.86
CA LYS A 147 3.45 17.44 -0.85
C LYS A 147 3.74 16.90 0.54
N PHE A 148 4.08 15.62 0.65
CA PHE A 148 4.53 14.99 1.88
C PHE A 148 5.95 14.47 1.67
N VAL A 149 6.93 14.95 2.44
CA VAL A 149 8.34 14.63 2.23
C VAL A 149 8.95 14.08 3.51
N SER A 150 9.72 12.99 3.39
CA SER A 150 10.68 12.57 4.42
C SER A 150 12.09 12.83 3.88
N GLU A 151 12.90 13.61 4.60
CA GLU A 151 14.24 13.98 4.13
C GLU A 151 15.23 12.80 4.17
N PRO A 152 16.30 12.81 3.35
CA PRO A 152 17.38 11.83 3.46
C PRO A 152 17.90 11.69 4.89
N GLY A 153 18.16 10.46 5.32
CA GLY A 153 18.60 10.16 6.69
C GLY A 153 17.51 10.25 7.77
N SER A 154 16.27 10.60 7.40
CA SER A 154 15.13 10.56 8.31
C SER A 154 14.55 9.15 8.40
N ALA A 155 13.73 8.91 9.43
CA ALA A 155 12.92 7.71 9.57
C ALA A 155 11.48 8.12 9.89
N LEU A 156 10.52 7.54 9.17
CA LEU A 156 9.10 7.70 9.44
C LEU A 156 8.49 6.34 9.80
N ASN A 157 8.20 6.19 11.08
CA ASN A 157 7.63 4.98 11.65
C ASN A 157 6.14 5.18 11.85
N MET A 158 5.30 4.33 11.28
CA MET A 158 3.85 4.38 11.35
C MET A 158 3.33 3.08 11.96
N TYR A 159 2.66 3.19 13.10
CA TYR A 159 1.98 2.08 13.74
C TYR A 159 0.50 2.40 13.91
N VAL A 160 -0.35 1.49 13.47
CA VAL A 160 -1.80 1.61 13.65
C VAL A 160 -2.33 0.32 14.23
N LYS A 161 -2.96 0.42 15.40
CA LYS A 161 -3.84 -0.63 15.91
C LYS A 161 -5.24 -0.39 15.37
N SER A 162 -5.82 -1.38 14.70
CA SER A 162 -7.04 -1.17 13.93
C SER A 162 -8.31 -1.06 14.77
N GLY A 163 -9.27 -0.34 14.20
CA GLY A 163 -10.69 -0.45 14.57
C GLY A 163 -11.33 -1.70 13.95
N PRO A 164 -12.66 -1.86 14.07
CA PRO A 164 -13.38 -3.01 13.53
C PRO A 164 -13.54 -3.00 12.00
N GLY A 165 -13.48 -1.84 11.35
CA GLY A 165 -13.72 -1.69 9.91
C GLY A 165 -12.45 -1.83 9.08
N LYS A 166 -11.62 -0.79 9.01
CA LYS A 166 -10.40 -0.81 8.20
C LYS A 166 -9.29 0.06 8.78
N SER A 167 -8.06 -0.11 8.29
CA SER A 167 -6.93 0.69 8.73
C SER A 167 -5.88 0.89 7.66
N ARG A 168 -5.23 2.06 7.68
CA ARG A 168 -4.23 2.44 6.69
C ARG A 168 -2.95 2.96 7.31
N GLY A 169 -1.80 2.61 6.74
CA GLY A 169 -0.56 3.32 7.01
C GLY A 169 -0.61 4.68 6.35
N ILE A 170 -0.60 4.66 5.02
CA ILE A 170 -0.77 5.83 4.16
C ILE A 170 -2.05 5.64 3.34
N GLY A 171 -2.96 6.60 3.38
CA GLY A 171 -4.18 6.62 2.57
C GLY A 171 -4.33 7.92 1.81
N VAL A 172 -4.52 7.83 0.49
CA VAL A 172 -4.95 8.97 -0.33
C VAL A 172 -6.21 8.58 -1.07
N THR A 173 -7.28 9.34 -0.85
CA THR A 173 -8.57 9.15 -1.51
C THR A 173 -8.91 10.44 -2.26
N GLN A 174 -8.98 10.37 -3.58
CA GLN A 174 -9.39 11.47 -4.44
C GLN A 174 -10.65 11.12 -5.20
N TYR A 175 -11.58 12.07 -5.24
CA TYR A 175 -12.80 12.04 -6.06
C TYR A 175 -13.75 10.86 -5.85
N LYS A 176 -13.51 9.98 -4.87
CA LYS A 176 -14.44 8.92 -4.49
C LYS A 176 -15.81 9.56 -4.27
N GLU A 177 -16.79 9.19 -5.10
CA GLU A 177 -18.16 9.74 -5.15
C GLU A 177 -18.39 11.05 -5.95
N SER A 178 -17.39 11.52 -6.69
CA SER A 178 -17.51 12.72 -7.54
C SER A 178 -17.86 12.40 -8.99
N VAL A 179 -18.65 13.28 -9.63
CA VAL A 179 -18.98 13.22 -11.06
C VAL A 179 -18.47 14.46 -11.78
N PHE A 180 -17.78 14.26 -12.90
CA PHE A 180 -17.19 15.31 -13.73
C PHE A 180 -17.90 15.39 -15.07
N TYR A 181 -18.18 16.61 -15.53
CA TYR A 181 -18.84 16.96 -16.78
C TYR A 181 -17.97 17.91 -17.61
N ALA A 182 -18.05 17.76 -18.93
CA ALA A 182 -17.38 18.64 -19.89
C ALA A 182 -17.79 20.12 -19.72
N GLY A 183 -16.86 21.04 -19.98
CA GLY A 183 -17.10 22.49 -19.97
C GLY A 183 -17.27 23.11 -18.57
N LYS A 184 -17.02 22.35 -17.50
CA LYS A 184 -17.04 22.83 -16.11
C LYS A 184 -15.62 22.93 -15.55
N LYS A 185 -15.48 23.71 -14.49
CA LYS A 185 -14.22 23.92 -13.77
C LYS A 185 -14.21 23.17 -12.43
N TYR A 186 -13.08 22.57 -12.12
CA TYR A 186 -12.93 21.64 -11.00
C TYR A 186 -11.67 21.88 -10.19
N TYR A 187 -11.66 21.34 -8.98
CA TYR A 187 -10.42 21.15 -8.24
C TYR A 187 -9.63 19.99 -8.86
N ILE A 188 -8.41 20.29 -9.28
CA ILE A 188 -7.44 19.29 -9.77
C ILE A 188 -6.54 18.92 -8.60
N ASN A 189 -6.77 17.74 -8.05
CA ASN A 189 -6.12 17.25 -6.85
C ASN A 189 -4.81 16.59 -7.25
N GLN A 190 -3.74 17.08 -6.64
CA GLN A 190 -2.40 16.60 -6.83
C GLN A 190 -1.85 16.23 -5.46
N THR A 191 -1.43 14.99 -5.31
CA THR A 191 -0.81 14.49 -4.08
C THR A 191 0.51 13.85 -4.45
N GLU A 192 1.60 14.39 -3.90
CA GLU A 192 2.95 13.91 -4.11
C GLU A 192 3.54 13.52 -2.74
N MET A 193 3.96 12.27 -2.59
CA MET A 193 4.62 11.78 -1.39
C MET A 193 6.01 11.25 -1.76
N GLU A 194 7.04 11.82 -1.15
CA GLU A 194 8.45 11.60 -1.48
C GLU A 194 9.19 11.17 -0.22
N PHE A 195 9.38 9.87 -0.06
CA PHE A 195 10.05 9.29 1.10
C PHE A 195 11.52 9.02 0.79
N ARG A 196 12.38 9.99 1.11
CA ARG A 196 13.84 9.90 0.92
C ARG A 196 14.56 9.32 2.13
N GLY A 197 13.90 9.34 3.29
CA GLY A 197 14.28 8.59 4.48
C GLY A 197 13.58 7.23 4.57
N ALA A 198 13.97 6.42 5.55
CA ALA A 198 13.40 5.10 5.78
C ALA A 198 11.92 5.19 6.20
N VAL A 199 11.10 4.26 5.72
CA VAL A 199 9.67 4.16 6.08
C VAL A 199 9.36 2.78 6.63
N ASN A 200 8.72 2.74 7.80
CA ASN A 200 8.32 1.50 8.44
C ASN A 200 6.83 1.60 8.80
N ILE A 201 6.00 0.73 8.22
CA ILE A 201 4.55 0.71 8.39
C ILE A 201 4.18 -0.63 9.02
N LYS A 202 3.45 -0.59 10.14
CA LYS A 202 2.86 -1.78 10.75
C LYS A 202 1.39 -1.53 11.07
N LEU A 203 0.54 -2.45 10.62
CA LEU A 203 -0.87 -2.47 11.00
C LEU A 203 -1.16 -3.70 11.87
N GLU A 204 -1.80 -3.49 13.02
CA GLU A 204 -2.09 -4.55 13.98
C GLU A 204 -3.60 -4.68 14.21
N ARG A 205 -4.13 -5.90 14.04
CA ARG A 205 -5.56 -6.18 14.17
C ARG A 205 -6.05 -6.20 15.61
N GLY A 206 -5.19 -6.57 16.55
CA GLY A 206 -5.62 -6.97 17.89
C GLY A 206 -6.70 -8.05 17.79
N ASN A 207 -7.90 -7.78 18.30
CA ASN A 207 -9.04 -8.70 18.25
C ASN A 207 -9.91 -8.51 16.98
N GLN A 208 -9.53 -7.66 16.04
CA GLN A 208 -10.31 -7.26 14.87
C GLN A 208 -9.91 -8.07 13.62
N ASN A 209 -10.05 -9.39 13.68
CA ASN A 209 -9.61 -10.31 12.62
C ASN A 209 -10.32 -10.11 11.27
N ARG A 210 -11.43 -9.36 11.23
CA ARG A 210 -12.17 -9.02 10.00
C ARG A 210 -11.91 -7.62 9.46
N SER A 211 -11.08 -6.82 10.13
CA SER A 211 -10.77 -5.47 9.65
C SER A 211 -10.10 -5.54 8.25
N GLU A 212 -10.14 -4.51 7.45
CA GLU A 212 -9.37 -4.44 6.19
C GLU A 212 -8.10 -3.62 6.44
N HIS A 213 -6.93 -4.15 6.10
CA HIS A 213 -5.67 -3.45 6.34
C HIS A 213 -4.98 -3.11 5.03
N TYR A 214 -4.52 -1.85 4.92
CA TYR A 214 -3.83 -1.34 3.74
C TYR A 214 -2.57 -0.57 4.15
N GLY A 215 -1.37 -1.08 3.84
CA GLY A 215 -0.12 -0.39 4.15
C GLY A 215 -0.05 0.96 3.44
N VAL A 216 -0.12 0.91 2.11
CA VAL A 216 -0.22 2.06 1.22
C VAL A 216 -1.49 1.92 0.38
N PHE A 217 -2.41 2.86 0.52
CA PHE A 217 -3.66 2.93 -0.23
C PHE A 217 -3.70 4.20 -1.07
N GLY A 218 -3.86 4.05 -2.38
CA GLY A 218 -4.03 5.15 -3.32
C GLY A 218 -5.29 4.96 -4.15
N ASN A 219 -6.20 5.92 -4.07
CA ASN A 219 -7.44 5.91 -4.83
C ASN A 219 -7.63 7.24 -5.56
N ASN A 220 -7.81 7.16 -6.88
CA ASN A 220 -8.20 8.28 -7.74
C ASN A 220 -9.32 7.81 -8.66
N THR A 221 -10.53 7.71 -8.12
CA THR A 221 -11.68 7.19 -8.87
C THR A 221 -12.90 8.09 -8.74
N THR A 222 -13.56 8.34 -9.86
CA THR A 222 -14.85 9.05 -9.94
C THR A 222 -16.04 8.09 -9.83
N VAL A 223 -17.29 8.57 -9.74
CA VAL A 223 -18.47 7.70 -9.86
C VAL A 223 -18.61 7.22 -11.29
N LYS A 224 -18.94 5.93 -11.46
CA LYS A 224 -19.32 5.37 -12.75
C LYS A 224 -20.64 5.96 -13.25
N GLY A 225 -20.60 6.67 -14.37
CA GLY A 225 -21.77 7.29 -14.98
C GLY A 225 -21.40 8.11 -16.22
N ASN A 226 -22.27 9.02 -16.64
CA ASN A 226 -22.11 9.86 -17.85
C ASN A 226 -21.03 10.96 -17.70
N GLY A 227 -20.13 10.82 -16.73
CA GLY A 227 -19.05 11.76 -16.52
C GLY A 227 -17.89 11.54 -17.48
N ILE A 228 -16.96 12.50 -17.51
CA ILE A 228 -15.76 12.44 -18.35
C ILE A 228 -14.61 11.62 -17.73
N GLY A 229 -14.84 11.00 -16.57
CA GLY A 229 -13.81 10.30 -15.78
C GLY A 229 -13.02 11.23 -14.87
N GLU A 230 -11.87 10.75 -14.42
CA GLU A 230 -10.93 11.48 -13.56
C GLU A 230 -10.39 12.71 -14.30
N PRO A 231 -10.31 13.89 -13.65
CA PRO A 231 -9.85 15.10 -14.31
C PRO A 231 -8.37 15.00 -14.72
N GLU A 232 -8.06 15.42 -15.94
CA GLU A 232 -6.69 15.47 -16.45
C GLU A 232 -5.80 16.35 -15.56
N GLY A 233 -4.56 15.91 -15.32
CA GLY A 233 -3.61 16.59 -14.43
C GLY A 233 -3.78 16.28 -12.95
N SER A 234 -4.82 15.54 -12.54
CA SER A 234 -4.90 14.96 -11.20
C SER A 234 -3.93 13.80 -11.05
N TYR A 235 -3.42 13.58 -9.83
CA TYR A 235 -2.59 12.40 -9.53
C TYR A 235 -2.44 12.12 -8.04
N ASN A 236 -2.10 10.86 -7.77
CA ASN A 236 -1.53 10.37 -6.52
C ASN A 236 -0.16 9.75 -6.85
N LYS A 237 0.93 10.35 -6.38
CA LYS A 237 2.28 9.79 -6.54
C LYS A 237 2.87 9.50 -5.17
N ILE A 238 3.25 8.26 -4.92
CA ILE A 238 3.79 7.82 -3.63
C ILE A 238 5.11 7.09 -3.90
N ASN A 239 6.22 7.78 -3.68
CA ASN A 239 7.54 7.30 -4.06
C ASN A 239 8.43 7.09 -2.84
N PHE A 240 9.10 5.93 -2.82
CA PHE A 240 10.07 5.55 -1.81
C PHE A 240 11.46 5.38 -2.44
N TYR A 241 12.45 6.01 -1.83
CA TYR A 241 13.82 6.08 -2.32
C TYR A 241 14.86 5.47 -1.36
N SER A 242 14.41 4.95 -0.21
CA SER A 242 15.27 4.39 0.84
C SER A 242 14.67 3.07 1.35
N ASP A 243 15.02 2.67 2.57
CA ASP A 243 14.50 1.46 3.21
C ASP A 243 12.97 1.55 3.39
N VAL A 244 12.25 0.51 2.99
CA VAL A 244 10.79 0.40 3.10
C VAL A 244 10.42 -0.91 3.77
N LYS A 245 9.67 -0.83 4.87
CA LYS A 245 9.10 -1.99 5.56
C LYS A 245 7.60 -1.82 5.70
N ILE A 246 6.83 -2.80 5.24
CA ILE A 246 5.37 -2.81 5.32
C ILE A 246 4.95 -4.17 5.87
N ASP A 247 4.44 -4.19 7.11
CA ASP A 247 3.94 -5.39 7.80
C ASP A 247 2.41 -5.30 7.92
N VAL A 248 1.74 -5.86 6.91
CA VAL A 248 0.29 -5.80 6.68
C VAL A 248 -0.21 -7.14 6.15
N LYS A 249 -0.15 -8.17 7.00
CA LYS A 249 -0.48 -9.54 6.59
C LYS A 249 -1.98 -9.76 6.42
N PRO A 250 -2.39 -10.52 5.39
CA PRO A 250 -3.77 -10.99 5.27
C PRO A 250 -4.11 -11.99 6.38
N VAL A 251 -5.41 -12.15 6.65
CA VAL A 251 -5.89 -13.22 7.54
C VAL A 251 -6.33 -14.37 6.67
N LEU A 252 -5.73 -15.55 6.86
CA LEU A 252 -6.09 -16.77 6.15
C LEU A 252 -6.84 -17.73 7.08
N ASP A 253 -7.74 -18.53 6.53
CA ASP A 253 -8.35 -19.68 7.20
C ASP A 253 -7.41 -20.90 7.17
N GLU A 254 -7.85 -22.01 7.76
CA GLU A 254 -7.09 -23.26 7.84
C GLU A 254 -6.73 -23.88 6.47
N ASN A 255 -7.46 -23.52 5.42
CA ASN A 255 -7.21 -23.96 4.05
C ASN A 255 -6.35 -22.94 3.28
N GLY A 256 -5.85 -21.90 3.96
CA GLY A 256 -5.08 -20.83 3.35
C GLY A 256 -5.92 -19.86 2.53
N LYS A 257 -7.24 -19.89 2.64
CA LYS A 257 -8.12 -18.93 1.96
C LYS A 257 -8.25 -17.68 2.79
N GLN A 258 -8.16 -16.51 2.16
CA GLN A 258 -8.25 -15.25 2.91
C GLN A 258 -9.66 -14.99 3.43
N VAL A 259 -9.68 -14.55 4.68
CA VAL A 259 -10.85 -14.12 5.45
C VAL A 259 -10.89 -12.59 5.57
N ALA A 260 -9.74 -11.91 5.55
CA ALA A 260 -9.68 -10.45 5.63
C ALA A 260 -8.46 -9.87 4.89
N ILE A 261 -8.68 -8.71 4.25
CA ILE A 261 -7.69 -7.99 3.42
C ILE A 261 -6.48 -7.58 4.24
N GLY A 262 -5.29 -7.97 3.81
CA GLY A 262 -4.01 -7.45 4.26
C GLY A 262 -3.16 -7.11 3.06
N ASP A 263 -3.41 -5.92 2.49
CA ASP A 263 -2.69 -5.43 1.34
C ASP A 263 -1.57 -4.52 1.82
N ALA A 264 -0.33 -4.88 1.54
CA ALA A 264 0.78 -3.97 1.73
C ALA A 264 0.64 -2.73 0.82
N ILE A 265 0.19 -2.94 -0.43
CA ILE A 265 -0.05 -1.86 -1.39
C ILE A 265 -1.35 -2.15 -2.16
N ASN A 266 -2.30 -1.22 -2.11
CA ASN A 266 -3.57 -1.31 -2.83
C ASN A 266 -3.83 -0.02 -3.62
N ILE A 267 -3.93 -0.15 -4.93
CA ILE A 267 -4.03 0.99 -5.86
C ILE A 267 -5.23 0.86 -6.77
N ASP A 268 -6.05 1.91 -6.79
CA ASP A 268 -7.29 2.00 -7.54
C ASP A 268 -7.37 3.33 -8.31
N GLY A 269 -7.41 3.27 -9.63
CA GLY A 269 -7.72 4.43 -10.47
C GLY A 269 -6.52 5.06 -11.18
N LYS A 270 -6.82 5.70 -12.31
CA LYS A 270 -5.85 6.36 -13.19
C LYS A 270 -5.06 7.43 -12.46
N TYR A 271 -3.83 7.66 -12.94
CA TYR A 271 -2.90 8.64 -12.39
C TYR A 271 -2.53 8.41 -10.92
N THR A 272 -2.78 7.20 -10.41
CA THR A 272 -2.22 6.73 -9.14
C THR A 272 -1.00 5.86 -9.39
N HIS A 273 0.10 6.22 -8.73
CA HIS A 273 1.39 5.57 -8.88
C HIS A 273 2.06 5.33 -7.52
N VAL A 274 2.59 4.12 -7.33
CA VAL A 274 3.52 3.80 -6.24
C VAL A 274 4.85 3.35 -6.84
N GLY A 275 5.93 4.02 -6.46
CA GLY A 275 7.28 3.68 -6.90
C GLY A 275 8.19 3.34 -5.73
N ILE A 276 8.91 2.22 -5.79
CA ILE A 276 10.00 1.88 -4.87
C ILE A 276 11.26 1.71 -5.70
N SER A 277 12.17 2.69 -5.66
CA SER A 277 13.27 2.80 -6.63
C SER A 277 14.68 2.86 -6.04
N GLY A 278 14.81 3.10 -4.74
CA GLY A 278 16.11 3.19 -4.04
C GLY A 278 16.88 1.87 -3.96
N ASP A 279 18.08 1.93 -3.38
CA ASP A 279 18.94 0.75 -3.13
C ASP A 279 18.81 0.20 -1.71
N GLY A 280 17.88 0.76 -0.93
CA GLY A 280 17.58 0.34 0.44
C GLY A 280 16.96 -1.04 0.56
N LYS A 281 16.73 -1.48 1.79
CA LYS A 281 16.04 -2.74 2.10
C LYS A 281 14.54 -2.58 1.88
N VAL A 282 13.95 -3.45 1.06
CA VAL A 282 12.50 -3.48 0.81
C VAL A 282 11.91 -4.75 1.41
N GLN A 283 11.20 -4.64 2.52
CA GLN A 283 10.63 -5.76 3.27
C GLN A 283 9.10 -5.64 3.29
N ILE A 284 8.43 -6.41 2.45
CA ILE A 284 6.96 -6.36 2.30
C ILE A 284 6.37 -7.68 2.77
N ASP A 285 5.53 -7.59 3.80
CA ASP A 285 4.69 -8.67 4.29
C ASP A 285 3.22 -8.26 4.07
N GLY A 286 2.56 -8.84 3.07
CA GLY A 286 1.21 -8.47 2.65
C GLY A 286 1.05 -8.49 1.14
N ASP A 287 -0.21 -8.46 0.68
CA ASP A 287 -0.53 -8.58 -0.74
C ASP A 287 -0.42 -7.24 -1.48
N ILE A 288 -0.27 -7.29 -2.80
CA ILE A 288 -0.16 -6.11 -3.66
C ILE A 288 -1.21 -6.19 -4.76
N HIS A 289 -2.13 -5.22 -4.77
CA HIS A 289 -3.25 -5.18 -5.70
C HIS A 289 -3.30 -3.87 -6.48
N VAL A 290 -3.51 -3.96 -7.79
CA VAL A 290 -3.59 -2.79 -8.70
C VAL A 290 -4.76 -2.94 -9.66
N LEU A 291 -5.58 -1.91 -9.78
CA LEU A 291 -6.73 -1.89 -10.67
C LEU A 291 -6.99 -0.49 -11.25
N ASN A 292 -7.81 -0.43 -12.31
CA ASN A 292 -8.46 0.76 -12.83
C ASN A 292 -7.50 1.84 -13.36
N GLY A 293 -6.39 1.44 -13.98
CA GLY A 293 -5.35 2.32 -14.51
C GLY A 293 -4.29 2.74 -13.49
N GLY A 294 -4.27 2.11 -12.31
CA GLY A 294 -3.22 2.25 -11.32
C GLY A 294 -1.87 1.71 -11.82
N THR A 295 -0.77 2.26 -11.32
CA THR A 295 0.57 1.83 -11.70
C THR A 295 1.47 1.58 -10.50
N ILE A 296 2.31 0.56 -10.56
CA ILE A 296 3.34 0.28 -9.56
C ILE A 296 4.67 -0.09 -10.24
N ASP A 297 5.76 0.50 -9.75
CA ASP A 297 7.13 0.07 -10.07
C ASP A 297 7.86 -0.35 -8.78
N LEU A 298 8.24 -1.63 -8.66
CA LEU A 298 8.91 -2.19 -7.49
C LEU A 298 10.33 -2.65 -7.83
N ASN A 299 11.32 -2.15 -7.09
CA ASN A 299 12.71 -2.59 -7.18
C ASN A 299 13.17 -3.20 -5.84
N LEU A 300 13.53 -4.49 -5.87
CA LEU A 300 14.18 -5.20 -4.76
C LEU A 300 15.61 -5.51 -5.18
N LYS A 301 16.59 -4.81 -4.62
CA LYS A 301 17.96 -4.80 -5.16
C LYS A 301 19.02 -5.50 -4.30
N ASN A 302 18.62 -6.14 -3.21
CA ASN A 302 19.55 -6.79 -2.29
C ASN A 302 18.90 -7.98 -1.56
N LYS A 303 19.75 -8.85 -1.01
CA LYS A 303 19.37 -10.09 -0.30
C LYS A 303 18.53 -9.89 0.97
N ASP A 304 18.50 -8.69 1.53
CA ASP A 304 17.68 -8.37 2.69
C ASP A 304 16.28 -7.89 2.28
N SER A 305 16.03 -7.75 0.97
CA SER A 305 14.76 -7.36 0.40
C SER A 305 13.91 -8.58 0.06
N TYR A 306 12.63 -8.53 0.42
CA TYR A 306 11.68 -9.59 0.16
C TYR A 306 10.24 -9.08 0.01
N ILE A 307 9.43 -9.87 -0.70
CA ILE A 307 7.96 -9.81 -0.67
C ILE A 307 7.42 -11.16 -0.19
N ASN A 308 6.54 -11.14 0.80
CA ASN A 308 5.74 -12.29 1.23
C ASN A 308 4.27 -11.95 0.99
N GLY A 309 3.68 -12.47 -0.09
CA GLY A 309 2.33 -12.12 -0.49
C GLY A 309 2.01 -12.44 -1.95
N GLU A 310 0.75 -12.22 -2.32
CA GLU A 310 0.27 -12.23 -3.69
C GLU A 310 0.56 -10.88 -4.36
N ILE A 311 0.80 -10.89 -5.68
CA ILE A 311 0.87 -9.67 -6.49
C ILE A 311 -0.07 -9.80 -7.67
N HIS A 312 -1.06 -8.91 -7.79
CA HIS A 312 -2.08 -9.07 -8.81
C HIS A 312 -2.60 -7.75 -9.40
N ILE A 313 -2.56 -7.68 -10.74
CA ILE A 313 -3.21 -6.65 -11.55
C ILE A 313 -4.58 -7.12 -12.04
N GLY A 314 -5.59 -6.26 -12.09
CA GLY A 314 -6.87 -6.64 -12.71
C GLY A 314 -7.80 -7.49 -11.82
N LYS A 315 -7.46 -7.70 -10.53
CA LYS A 315 -8.26 -8.51 -9.61
C LYS A 315 -9.38 -7.69 -8.99
N LEU A 316 -10.64 -8.06 -9.22
CA LEU A 316 -11.77 -7.42 -8.53
C LEU A 316 -12.07 -8.06 -7.16
N ASN A 317 -11.88 -9.38 -7.03
CA ASN A 317 -12.19 -10.15 -5.83
C ASN A 317 -10.97 -10.96 -5.41
N TYR A 318 -10.82 -11.22 -4.10
CA TYR A 318 -9.61 -11.86 -3.60
C TYR A 318 -9.34 -13.30 -4.09
N GLY A 319 -10.36 -14.06 -4.47
CA GLY A 319 -10.13 -15.37 -5.09
C GLY A 319 -10.09 -15.27 -6.60
N GLY A 320 -9.68 -16.35 -7.25
CA GLY A 320 -9.74 -16.46 -8.71
C GLY A 320 -8.37 -16.68 -9.32
N ASP A 321 -8.33 -17.48 -10.37
CA ASP A 321 -7.20 -17.52 -11.26
C ASP A 321 -7.16 -16.19 -12.04
N PRO A 322 -6.01 -15.47 -12.02
CA PRO A 322 -5.82 -14.20 -12.72
C PRO A 322 -6.09 -14.26 -14.23
N ASP A 323 -6.06 -15.46 -14.79
CA ASP A 323 -6.24 -15.76 -16.19
C ASP A 323 -7.60 -16.38 -16.50
N GLY A 324 -8.47 -16.45 -15.49
CA GLY A 324 -9.81 -17.00 -15.62
C GLY A 324 -9.84 -18.52 -15.76
N ASP A 325 -8.73 -19.21 -15.46
CA ASP A 325 -8.72 -20.67 -15.40
C ASP A 325 -9.55 -21.17 -14.21
N GLN A 326 -10.82 -21.48 -14.50
CA GLN A 326 -11.74 -22.04 -13.52
C GLN A 326 -11.57 -23.55 -13.32
N SER A 327 -10.66 -24.20 -14.07
CA SER A 327 -10.42 -25.64 -14.00
C SER A 327 -9.63 -26.05 -12.76
N ASN A 328 -8.89 -25.12 -12.14
CA ASN A 328 -8.26 -25.36 -10.85
C ASN A 328 -9.24 -25.01 -9.70
N PRO A 329 -9.85 -26.00 -9.02
CA PRO A 329 -10.78 -25.75 -7.92
C PRO A 329 -10.12 -25.02 -6.74
N ASP A 330 -8.79 -25.14 -6.59
CA ASP A 330 -8.02 -24.50 -5.53
C ASP A 330 -7.85 -22.98 -5.79
N ASN A 331 -8.13 -22.52 -7.01
CA ASN A 331 -7.99 -21.12 -7.44
C ASN A 331 -9.32 -20.42 -7.79
N GLN A 332 -10.49 -20.95 -7.41
CA GLN A 332 -11.76 -20.29 -7.81
C GLN A 332 -12.00 -18.93 -7.12
N PRO A 333 -12.68 -17.97 -7.80
CA PRO A 333 -13.10 -16.71 -7.20
C PRO A 333 -14.01 -16.93 -6.00
N SER A 334 -13.44 -16.82 -4.80
CA SER A 334 -14.19 -16.96 -3.57
C SER A 334 -13.68 -15.93 -2.57
N GLY A 335 -14.36 -14.80 -2.44
CA GLY A 335 -13.91 -13.81 -1.49
C GLY A 335 -14.61 -12.48 -1.50
N GLN A 336 -14.14 -11.67 -0.56
CA GLN A 336 -14.40 -10.25 -0.41
C GLN A 336 -13.95 -9.49 -1.66
N LYS A 337 -14.71 -8.45 -2.01
CA LYS A 337 -14.33 -7.48 -3.05
C LYS A 337 -13.07 -6.74 -2.62
N LEU A 338 -12.05 -6.73 -3.47
CA LEU A 338 -10.84 -5.91 -3.29
C LEU A 338 -11.09 -4.47 -3.73
N PHE A 339 -11.88 -4.31 -4.79
CA PHE A 339 -12.27 -3.03 -5.33
C PHE A 339 -13.78 -3.03 -5.56
N GLU A 340 -14.37 -1.84 -5.68
CA GLU A 340 -15.81 -1.71 -5.89
C GLU A 340 -16.21 -2.27 -7.26
N GLU A 341 -15.36 -2.03 -8.27
CA GLU A 341 -15.56 -2.46 -9.66
C GLU A 341 -14.27 -2.47 -10.49
N ASN A 342 -14.33 -3.16 -11.64
CA ASN A 342 -13.31 -3.13 -12.68
C ASN A 342 -13.71 -2.16 -13.81
N ARG A 343 -12.81 -1.23 -14.13
CA ARG A 343 -12.88 -0.15 -15.14
C ARG A 343 -11.77 -0.27 -16.16
N ASP A 344 -10.91 -1.29 -16.05
CA ASP A 344 -9.91 -1.56 -17.06
C ASP A 344 -10.58 -1.88 -18.39
N ASP A 345 -9.89 -1.53 -19.48
CA ASP A 345 -10.36 -1.89 -20.82
C ASP A 345 -10.37 -3.43 -20.95
N PRO A 346 -11.45 -4.03 -21.47
CA PRO A 346 -11.50 -5.47 -21.71
C PRO A 346 -10.44 -5.94 -22.70
N ASP A 347 -9.94 -5.06 -23.56
CA ASP A 347 -8.75 -5.28 -24.39
C ASP A 347 -7.47 -5.10 -23.54
N PRO A 348 -6.72 -6.19 -23.24
CA PRO A 348 -5.52 -6.10 -22.41
C PRO A 348 -4.43 -5.20 -22.98
N GLU A 349 -4.43 -4.93 -24.28
CA GLU A 349 -3.46 -4.01 -24.91
C GLU A 349 -3.80 -2.53 -24.67
N LYS A 350 -5.07 -2.21 -24.41
CA LYS A 350 -5.53 -0.87 -24.05
C LYS A 350 -5.51 -0.62 -22.55
N ASN A 351 -5.33 -1.66 -21.75
CA ASN A 351 -5.28 -1.53 -20.31
C ASN A 351 -4.07 -0.66 -19.88
N THR A 352 -4.34 0.29 -18.99
CA THR A 352 -3.34 1.21 -18.43
C THR A 352 -2.86 0.79 -17.05
N THR A 353 -3.53 -0.20 -16.43
CA THR A 353 -3.08 -0.84 -15.20
C THR A 353 -1.74 -1.53 -15.44
N LYS A 354 -0.73 -1.16 -14.65
CA LYS A 354 0.62 -1.71 -14.80
C LYS A 354 1.28 -2.02 -13.46
N LEU A 355 1.98 -3.15 -13.42
CA LEU A 355 2.91 -3.48 -12.36
C LEU A 355 4.20 -4.05 -12.93
N THR A 356 5.31 -3.38 -12.63
CA THR A 356 6.67 -3.81 -12.91
C THR A 356 7.33 -4.29 -11.62
N LEU A 357 7.91 -5.49 -11.64
CA LEU A 357 8.73 -6.01 -10.55
C LEU A 357 10.14 -6.32 -11.05
N ASN A 358 11.13 -5.64 -10.47
CA ASN A 358 12.55 -5.89 -10.71
C ASN A 358 13.18 -6.43 -9.42
N MET A 359 13.79 -7.61 -9.50
CA MET A 359 14.44 -8.28 -8.39
C MET A 359 15.89 -8.60 -8.75
N SER A 360 16.82 -8.28 -7.87
CA SER A 360 18.23 -8.63 -8.05
C SER A 360 18.98 -8.89 -6.74
N ASN A 361 20.15 -9.51 -6.86
CA ASN A 361 21.16 -9.67 -5.81
C ASN A 361 20.63 -10.44 -4.60
N GLY A 362 20.02 -11.60 -4.83
CA GLY A 362 19.48 -12.47 -3.77
C GLY A 362 18.15 -12.02 -3.17
N ALA A 363 17.48 -11.03 -3.78
CA ALA A 363 16.13 -10.62 -3.40
C ALA A 363 15.13 -11.78 -3.55
N ARG A 364 14.12 -11.83 -2.67
CA ARG A 364 13.18 -12.97 -2.62
C ARG A 364 11.73 -12.56 -2.76
N TRP A 365 10.94 -13.35 -3.49
CA TRP A 365 9.49 -13.26 -3.45
C TRP A 365 8.92 -14.64 -3.11
N ASN A 366 8.26 -14.72 -1.96
CA ASN A 366 7.50 -15.88 -1.54
C ASN A 366 6.04 -15.65 -1.91
N ALA A 367 5.64 -16.17 -3.07
CA ALA A 367 4.29 -16.02 -3.59
C ALA A 367 3.33 -16.93 -2.81
N THR A 368 2.45 -16.33 -2.02
CA THR A 368 1.51 -17.07 -1.17
C THR A 368 0.26 -17.52 -1.92
N ASN A 369 -0.02 -16.92 -3.07
CA ASN A 369 -1.17 -17.21 -3.91
C ASN A 369 -0.89 -16.88 -5.37
N THR A 370 -1.79 -17.34 -6.23
CA THR A 370 -1.74 -17.13 -7.67
C THR A 370 -1.69 -15.64 -8.02
N SER A 371 -0.72 -15.24 -8.83
CA SER A 371 -0.32 -13.84 -9.06
C SER A 371 -0.29 -13.49 -10.54
N LYS A 372 -0.49 -12.20 -10.87
CA LYS A 372 -0.41 -11.67 -12.23
C LYS A 372 0.16 -10.28 -12.29
N ILE A 373 1.20 -10.13 -13.10
CA ILE A 373 1.98 -8.90 -13.25
C ILE A 373 2.26 -8.62 -14.73
N ASN A 374 2.65 -7.38 -15.07
CA ASN A 374 2.93 -7.03 -16.46
C ASN A 374 4.36 -7.41 -16.84
N ASP A 375 5.32 -6.97 -16.05
CA ASP A 375 6.73 -7.04 -16.38
C ASP A 375 7.52 -7.55 -15.18
N LEU A 376 8.26 -8.65 -15.39
CA LEU A 376 9.09 -9.30 -14.37
C LEU A 376 10.54 -9.35 -14.85
N ALA A 377 11.45 -8.70 -14.12
CA ALA A 377 12.89 -8.85 -14.29
C ALA A 377 13.47 -9.48 -13.03
N ILE A 378 14.21 -10.58 -13.18
CA ILE A 378 14.81 -11.32 -12.08
C ILE A 378 16.25 -11.67 -12.43
N ASP A 379 17.21 -11.15 -11.65
CA ASP A 379 18.64 -11.22 -11.97
C ASP A 379 19.48 -11.55 -10.74
N ASN A 380 20.75 -11.93 -10.96
CA ASN A 380 21.78 -12.02 -9.92
C ASN A 380 21.33 -12.78 -8.66
N GLU A 381 21.00 -14.07 -8.80
CA GLU A 381 20.59 -14.95 -7.69
C GLU A 381 19.28 -14.52 -7.00
N ALA A 382 18.49 -13.60 -7.58
CA ALA A 382 17.15 -13.36 -7.08
C ALA A 382 16.25 -14.58 -7.29
N GLU A 383 15.33 -14.80 -6.35
CA GLU A 383 14.58 -16.05 -6.25
C GLU A 383 13.08 -15.81 -6.04
N ILE A 384 12.25 -16.63 -6.69
CA ILE A 384 10.81 -16.67 -6.47
C ILE A 384 10.42 -18.07 -6.00
N THR A 385 9.76 -18.16 -4.86
CA THR A 385 9.20 -19.41 -4.34
C THR A 385 7.70 -19.43 -4.56
N PHE A 386 7.21 -20.48 -5.21
CA PHE A 386 5.79 -20.67 -5.50
C PHE A 386 5.13 -21.43 -4.36
N GLY A 387 4.09 -20.83 -3.80
CA GLY A 387 3.11 -21.51 -2.96
C GLY A 387 3.74 -22.32 -1.83
N SER A 388 3.23 -23.55 -1.67
CA SER A 388 3.78 -24.54 -0.73
C SER A 388 3.54 -25.94 -1.27
N ASP A 389 4.09 -26.96 -0.59
CA ASP A 389 3.84 -28.37 -0.90
C ASP A 389 2.36 -28.80 -0.80
N LYS A 390 1.49 -27.93 -0.26
CA LYS A 390 0.05 -28.15 -0.13
C LYS A 390 -0.80 -27.27 -1.03
N ARG A 391 -0.20 -26.28 -1.71
CA ARG A 391 -0.93 -25.32 -2.55
C ARG A 391 -0.12 -24.96 -3.77
N PHE A 392 -0.54 -25.49 -4.90
CA PHE A 392 0.02 -25.22 -6.21
C PHE A 392 -0.61 -23.96 -6.81
N ILE A 393 0.21 -23.00 -7.23
CA ILE A 393 -0.21 -21.67 -7.68
C ILE A 393 0.32 -21.33 -9.08
N ASN A 394 -0.33 -20.38 -9.74
CA ASN A 394 0.16 -19.85 -11.01
C ASN A 394 0.76 -18.45 -10.80
N ILE A 395 1.90 -18.17 -11.42
CA ILE A 395 2.40 -16.80 -11.57
C ILE A 395 2.38 -16.47 -13.05
N SER A 396 1.59 -15.47 -13.44
CA SER A 396 1.53 -14.99 -14.80
C SER A 396 2.24 -13.65 -14.96
N THR A 397 3.09 -13.56 -15.98
CA THR A 397 3.72 -12.30 -16.39
C THR A 397 3.52 -12.03 -17.87
N GLY A 398 3.45 -10.75 -18.24
CA GLY A 398 3.54 -10.34 -19.65
C GLY A 398 4.93 -10.61 -20.19
N THR A 399 5.93 -9.95 -19.63
CA THR A 399 7.34 -10.11 -20.02
C THR A 399 8.16 -10.73 -18.88
N LEU A 400 9.10 -11.60 -19.22
CA LEU A 400 10.09 -12.16 -18.31
C LEU A 400 11.49 -11.86 -18.83
N LYS A 401 12.37 -11.32 -17.98
CA LYS A 401 13.78 -11.03 -18.30
C LYS A 401 14.71 -11.49 -17.19
N GLY A 402 15.95 -11.80 -17.56
CA GLY A 402 17.06 -11.96 -16.63
C GLY A 402 17.55 -13.39 -16.43
N ASN A 403 18.12 -13.67 -15.27
CA ASN A 403 18.71 -14.98 -14.93
C ASN A 403 18.39 -15.49 -13.51
N GLY A 404 17.14 -15.35 -13.09
CA GLY A 404 16.68 -15.73 -11.75
C GLY A 404 16.38 -17.21 -11.53
N ILE A 405 16.04 -17.52 -10.28
CA ILE A 405 15.72 -18.88 -9.81
C ILE A 405 14.24 -18.95 -9.42
N PHE A 406 13.54 -19.97 -9.93
CA PHE A 406 12.16 -20.26 -9.58
C PHE A 406 12.09 -21.59 -8.82
N HIS A 407 11.58 -21.58 -7.59
CA HIS A 407 11.33 -22.77 -6.79
C HIS A 407 9.87 -23.18 -6.91
N MET A 408 9.63 -24.33 -7.54
CA MET A 408 8.31 -24.82 -7.91
C MET A 408 8.08 -26.23 -7.36
N SER A 409 6.83 -26.55 -7.05
CA SER A 409 6.43 -27.85 -6.53
C SER A 409 5.34 -28.51 -7.40
N GLY A 410 5.20 -29.82 -7.27
CA GLY A 410 4.13 -30.57 -7.92
C GLY A 410 3.73 -31.87 -7.23
N ASP A 411 2.64 -32.42 -7.76
CA ASP A 411 2.11 -33.75 -7.55
C ASP A 411 1.81 -34.32 -8.94
N ILE A 412 2.80 -34.97 -9.54
CA ILE A 412 2.69 -35.55 -10.88
C ILE A 412 1.58 -36.61 -10.92
N ALA A 413 1.41 -37.40 -9.86
CA ALA A 413 0.37 -38.44 -9.79
C ALA A 413 -1.04 -37.83 -9.79
N GLY A 414 -1.21 -36.71 -9.07
CA GLY A 414 -2.43 -35.93 -9.02
C GLY A 414 -2.62 -34.98 -10.21
N ASN A 415 -1.66 -34.89 -11.13
CA ASN A 415 -1.62 -33.91 -12.22
C ASN A 415 -1.79 -32.46 -11.72
N LYS A 416 -1.14 -32.13 -10.60
CA LYS A 416 -1.13 -30.79 -10.02
C LYS A 416 0.30 -30.25 -9.98
N SER A 417 0.50 -28.98 -10.27
CA SER A 417 1.81 -28.35 -10.18
C SER A 417 1.67 -26.84 -10.11
N ASP A 418 2.69 -26.18 -9.56
CA ASP A 418 2.90 -24.76 -9.82
C ASP A 418 3.08 -24.51 -11.32
N ARG A 419 2.75 -23.29 -11.76
CA ARG A 419 2.92 -22.87 -13.16
C ARG A 419 3.45 -21.45 -13.27
N LEU A 420 4.50 -21.27 -14.07
CA LEU A 420 4.94 -19.97 -14.56
C LEU A 420 4.38 -19.76 -15.97
N ILE A 421 3.59 -18.70 -16.17
CA ILE A 421 2.89 -18.41 -17.43
C ILE A 421 3.40 -17.09 -18.01
N ILE A 422 4.07 -17.15 -19.16
CA ILE A 422 4.63 -15.98 -19.85
C ILE A 422 3.76 -15.66 -21.06
N ARG A 423 3.21 -14.44 -21.12
CA ARG A 423 2.14 -14.08 -22.07
C ARG A 423 2.61 -13.37 -23.33
N LYS A 424 3.74 -12.67 -23.29
CA LYS A 424 4.25 -11.88 -24.42
C LYS A 424 5.64 -12.29 -24.83
N SER A 425 6.61 -12.22 -23.93
CA SER A 425 8.01 -12.51 -24.26
C SER A 425 8.82 -12.99 -23.07
N SER A 426 9.83 -13.81 -23.35
CA SER A 426 10.80 -14.29 -22.38
C SER A 426 12.21 -14.09 -22.92
N GLU A 427 13.11 -13.57 -22.11
CA GLU A 427 14.52 -13.35 -22.43
C GLU A 427 15.39 -13.78 -21.24
N GLY A 428 16.59 -14.29 -21.53
CA GLY A 428 17.60 -14.66 -20.53
C GLY A 428 17.62 -16.14 -20.12
N HIS A 429 18.36 -16.47 -19.06
CA HIS A 429 18.65 -17.83 -18.62
C HIS A 429 18.09 -18.10 -17.22
N HIS A 430 16.94 -18.74 -17.15
CA HIS A 430 16.22 -18.99 -15.91
C HIS A 430 16.48 -20.40 -15.37
N GLN A 431 16.60 -20.53 -14.05
CA GLN A 431 16.70 -21.83 -13.38
C GLN A 431 15.37 -22.19 -12.72
N ILE A 432 14.93 -23.44 -12.89
CA ILE A 432 13.80 -24.01 -12.16
C ILE A 432 14.32 -25.08 -11.22
N THR A 433 14.08 -24.90 -9.93
CA THR A 433 14.23 -25.94 -8.90
C THR A 433 12.87 -26.56 -8.67
N TYR A 434 12.72 -27.85 -8.96
CA TYR A 434 11.44 -28.55 -8.89
C TYR A 434 11.43 -29.60 -7.78
N LYS A 435 10.33 -29.64 -7.01
CA LYS A 435 10.09 -30.65 -5.97
C LYS A 435 8.74 -31.35 -6.16
N ASP A 436 8.74 -32.66 -6.31
CA ASP A 436 7.52 -33.49 -6.37
C ASP A 436 7.20 -34.14 -5.01
N ASN A 437 5.94 -34.53 -4.79
CA ASN A 437 5.53 -35.27 -3.60
C ASN A 437 5.98 -36.75 -3.58
N GLY A 438 6.54 -37.26 -4.69
CA GLY A 438 7.07 -38.61 -4.81
C GLY A 438 6.00 -39.71 -4.89
N ALA A 439 4.72 -39.35 -5.06
CA ALA A 439 3.62 -40.32 -5.14
C ALA A 439 3.48 -40.94 -6.54
N ALA A 440 4.12 -40.35 -7.56
CA ALA A 440 4.06 -40.84 -8.92
C ALA A 440 4.83 -42.16 -9.08
N LYS A 441 4.14 -43.19 -9.57
CA LYS A 441 4.81 -44.41 -10.07
C LYS A 441 5.37 -44.09 -11.45
N THR A 442 6.68 -43.89 -11.54
CA THR A 442 7.34 -43.79 -12.84
C THR A 442 7.53 -45.19 -13.42
N THR A 443 7.39 -45.32 -14.73
CA THR A 443 7.69 -46.56 -15.47
C THR A 443 9.10 -46.55 -16.06
N GLY A 444 9.88 -45.50 -15.78
CA GLY A 444 11.25 -45.31 -16.26
C GLY A 444 12.29 -45.62 -15.19
N ASN A 445 13.54 -45.80 -15.62
CA ASN A 445 14.68 -45.86 -14.70
C ASN A 445 15.02 -44.43 -14.25
N GLU A 446 14.69 -44.10 -13.01
CA GLU A 446 15.10 -42.85 -12.38
C GLU A 446 16.59 -42.92 -12.03
N SER A 447 17.36 -41.92 -12.45
CA SER A 447 18.73 -41.73 -12.01
C SER A 447 18.83 -40.40 -11.27
N LEU A 448 19.05 -40.48 -9.96
CA LEU A 448 19.40 -39.34 -9.14
C LEU A 448 20.90 -39.09 -9.34
N LEU A 449 21.26 -37.97 -9.99
CA LEU A 449 22.62 -37.46 -9.92
C LEU A 449 22.79 -36.82 -8.53
N LEU A 450 23.46 -37.56 -7.64
CA LEU A 450 23.83 -37.13 -6.29
C LEU A 450 24.87 -35.99 -6.31
#